data_AF-A0A8T9B9Y1-F1
#
_entry.id   AF-A0A8T9B9Y1-F1
#
_cell.length_a   1.000
_cell.length_b   1.000
_cell.length_c   1.000
_cell.angle_alpha   90.00
_cell.angle_beta   90.00
_cell.angle_gamma   90.00
#
_symmetry.space_group_name_H-M   'P 1'
#
loop_
_entity.id
_entity.type
_entity.pdbx_description
1 polymer ?
#
loop_
_entity_poly.entity_id
_entity_poly.type
_entity_poly.pdbx_seq_one_letter_code
_entity_poly.pdbx_strand_id
1 'polypeptide(L)'
;MTKGREAVVRFINKYDRPSSIHLHGSYSRTPFDGWAEDRTFPREYKDYYYPNAQPMRTLWYHDHSLSITAVNAYFGQAGFYILDDPATDAQLKLPSGDYDIPLMLAAKQFLPSGQLVSPATTHVSLWGDVITVNAQPKYKFRLLDASVSRSFSLFLVADSDPNTRLDFIVVGADAGYLSSSVRAKSLVIAMAERYEIVIDFAKFQDRI
;
A
#
# COMPACT_ATOMS: atom_id res chain seq x y z
N MET A 1 -4.32 10.91 8.26
CA MET A 1 -4.46 10.98 9.74
C MET A 1 -3.29 11.81 10.25
N THR A 2 -3.46 12.63 11.28
CA THR A 2 -2.36 13.45 11.83
C THR A 2 -1.69 12.75 13.00
N LYS A 3 -0.35 12.79 13.05
CA LYS A 3 0.44 12.28 14.16
C LYS A 3 0.00 12.85 15.50
N GLY A 4 -0.10 11.98 16.51
CA GLY A 4 -0.56 12.31 17.85
C GLY A 4 -2.09 12.35 18.02
N ARG A 5 -2.87 12.29 16.94
CA ARG A 5 -4.33 12.17 17.02
C ARG A 5 -4.73 10.70 17.10
N GLU A 6 -5.13 10.24 18.27
CA GLU A 6 -5.67 8.89 18.46
C GLU A 6 -6.99 8.68 17.69
N ALA A 7 -7.30 7.44 17.35
CA ALA A 7 -8.52 7.10 16.63
C ALA A 7 -9.13 5.77 17.08
N VAL A 8 -10.45 5.72 17.10
CA VAL A 8 -11.22 4.48 17.14
C VAL A 8 -11.87 4.29 15.78
N VAL A 9 -11.64 3.14 15.14
CA VAL A 9 -12.29 2.77 13.88
C VAL A 9 -13.15 1.53 14.13
N ARG A 10 -14.45 1.67 13.88
CA ARG A 10 -15.38 0.54 13.91
C ARG A 10 -15.39 -0.17 12.57
N PHE A 11 -14.82 -1.37 12.51
CA PHE A 11 -14.97 -2.24 11.35
C PHE A 11 -16.22 -3.10 11.52
N ILE A 12 -17.21 -2.87 10.66
CA ILE A 12 -18.49 -3.59 10.66
C ILE A 12 -18.43 -4.67 9.58
N ASN A 13 -18.47 -5.94 9.98
CA ASN A 13 -18.43 -7.05 9.03
C ASN A 13 -19.84 -7.29 8.45
N LYS A 14 -20.09 -6.72 7.27
CA LYS A 14 -21.31 -6.99 6.48
C LYS A 14 -21.11 -8.07 5.41
N TYR A 15 -19.97 -8.75 5.42
CA TYR A 15 -19.62 -9.77 4.43
C TYR A 15 -20.01 -11.17 4.91
N ASP A 16 -19.73 -12.19 4.09
CA ASP A 16 -20.11 -13.59 4.33
C ASP A 16 -19.01 -14.43 5.00
N ARG A 17 -17.86 -13.83 5.33
CA ARG A 17 -16.69 -14.47 5.93
C ARG A 17 -16.18 -13.69 7.14
N PRO A 18 -15.47 -14.32 8.09
CA PRO A 18 -14.80 -13.60 9.16
C PRO A 18 -13.75 -12.62 8.62
N SER A 19 -13.49 -11.56 9.38
CA SER A 19 -12.40 -10.60 9.15
C SER A 19 -11.60 -10.32 10.42
N SER A 20 -10.35 -9.92 10.29
CA SER A 20 -9.48 -9.43 11.37
C SER A 20 -8.59 -8.36 10.78
N ILE A 21 -8.79 -7.10 11.17
CA ILE A 21 -8.11 -5.98 10.50
C ILE A 21 -6.78 -5.68 11.16
N HIS A 22 -5.70 -5.75 10.39
CA HIS A 22 -4.38 -5.31 10.80
C HIS A 22 -4.09 -3.93 10.21
N LEU A 23 -3.67 -2.96 11.03
CA LEU A 23 -3.13 -1.69 10.58
C LEU A 23 -1.62 -1.81 10.46
N HIS A 24 -1.17 -2.30 9.31
CA HIS A 24 0.21 -2.62 9.05
C HIS A 24 1.11 -1.37 9.12
N GLY A 25 2.15 -1.47 9.94
CA GLY A 25 3.09 -0.38 10.19
C GLY A 25 2.73 0.48 11.40
N SER A 26 1.64 0.15 12.13
CA SER A 26 1.30 0.72 13.43
C SER A 26 1.75 -0.17 14.58
N TYR A 27 2.26 0.44 15.66
CA TYR A 27 2.58 -0.28 16.90
C TYR A 27 1.35 -0.53 17.80
N SER A 28 0.23 -0.90 17.21
CA SER A 28 -1.05 -1.08 17.91
C SER A 28 -0.93 -2.10 19.04
N ARG A 29 -1.75 -1.95 20.08
CA ARG A 29 -1.78 -2.96 21.16
C ARG A 29 -2.34 -4.27 20.61
N THR A 30 -1.95 -5.40 21.20
CA THR A 30 -2.32 -6.75 20.73
C THR A 30 -3.80 -6.92 20.39
N PRO A 31 -4.79 -6.48 21.20
CA PRO A 31 -6.21 -6.63 20.87
C PRO A 31 -6.68 -5.77 19.68
N PHE A 32 -5.88 -4.80 19.23
CA PHE A 32 -6.17 -3.86 18.16
C PHE A 32 -5.21 -4.00 16.98
N ASP A 33 -4.41 -5.06 16.95
CA ASP A 33 -3.39 -5.27 15.93
C ASP A 33 -3.82 -6.24 14.82
N GLY A 34 -4.99 -6.86 14.95
CA GLY A 34 -5.47 -7.82 13.94
C GLY A 34 -4.80 -9.19 14.07
N TRP A 35 -4.66 -9.68 15.30
CA TRP A 35 -4.24 -11.07 15.53
C TRP A 35 -5.12 -12.03 14.71
N ALA A 36 -4.50 -13.05 14.11
CA ALA A 36 -5.17 -13.82 13.06
C ALA A 36 -6.41 -14.60 13.53
N GLU A 37 -6.45 -14.96 14.81
CA GLU A 37 -7.59 -15.65 15.43
C GLU A 37 -8.60 -14.69 16.06
N ASP A 38 -8.26 -13.40 16.19
CA ASP A 38 -9.08 -12.35 16.77
C ASP A 38 -10.07 -11.81 15.71
N ARG A 39 -10.98 -12.70 15.34
CA ARG A 39 -11.89 -12.54 14.20
C ARG A 39 -13.19 -11.85 14.61
N THR A 40 -13.68 -11.01 13.72
CA THR A 40 -15.04 -10.46 13.71
C THR A 40 -15.87 -11.27 12.72
N PHE A 41 -16.91 -11.97 13.20
CA PHE A 41 -17.76 -12.80 12.36
C PHE A 41 -18.77 -11.97 11.55
N PRO A 42 -19.40 -12.56 10.50
CA PRO A 42 -20.46 -11.89 9.76
C PRO A 42 -21.52 -11.30 10.69
N ARG A 43 -21.90 -10.04 10.42
CA ARG A 43 -22.86 -9.22 11.19
C ARG A 43 -22.37 -8.73 12.56
N GLU A 44 -21.12 -9.00 12.91
CA GLU A 44 -20.47 -8.40 14.08
C GLU A 44 -19.69 -7.14 13.68
N TYR A 45 -19.18 -6.43 14.68
CA TYR A 45 -18.22 -5.35 14.49
C TYR A 45 -17.17 -5.38 15.58
N LYS A 46 -16.05 -4.73 15.31
CA LYS A 46 -15.01 -4.49 16.31
C LYS A 46 -14.49 -3.06 16.23
N ASP A 47 -14.30 -2.47 17.39
CA ASP A 47 -13.68 -1.15 17.55
C ASP A 47 -12.16 -1.33 17.72
N TYR A 48 -11.39 -0.81 16.76
CA TYR A 48 -9.94 -0.81 16.78
C TYR A 48 -9.43 0.53 17.25
N TYR A 49 -8.57 0.54 18.27
CA TYR A 49 -7.93 1.74 18.78
C TYR A 49 -6.52 1.90 18.22
N TYR A 50 -6.27 3.02 17.53
CA TYR A 50 -5.00 3.34 16.90
C TYR A 50 -4.34 4.55 17.57
N PRO A 51 -3.07 4.42 17.99
CA PRO A 51 -2.38 5.48 18.73
C PRO A 51 -1.86 6.61 17.85
N ASN A 52 -1.53 6.33 16.59
CA ASN A 52 -1.05 7.33 15.60
C ASN A 52 0.13 8.20 16.08
N ALA A 53 0.96 7.73 17.01
CA ALA A 53 2.04 8.53 17.63
C ALA A 53 3.46 8.16 17.13
N GLN A 54 3.57 7.29 16.14
CA GLN A 54 4.81 6.98 15.43
C GLN A 54 5.22 8.06 14.43
N PRO A 55 6.45 8.04 13.88
CA PRO A 55 6.83 8.90 12.76
C PRO A 55 5.85 8.79 11.59
N MET A 56 5.66 9.90 10.86
CA MET A 56 4.86 9.91 9.64
C MET A 56 5.33 8.85 8.66
N ARG A 57 4.38 8.16 8.03
CA ARG A 57 4.65 7.05 7.12
C ARG A 57 3.40 6.69 6.34
N THR A 58 3.60 5.94 5.26
CA THR A 58 2.52 5.29 4.54
C THR A 58 2.19 3.95 5.21
N LEU A 59 1.13 3.93 6.03
CA LEU A 59 0.54 2.69 6.54
C LEU A 59 -0.51 2.17 5.55
N TRP A 60 -0.95 0.94 5.79
CA TRP A 60 -2.08 0.35 5.10
C TRP A 60 -2.82 -0.58 6.06
N TYR A 61 -4.13 -0.70 5.90
CA TYR A 61 -4.94 -1.65 6.65
C TYR A 61 -5.38 -2.77 5.72
N HIS A 62 -5.41 -4.00 6.22
CA HIS A 62 -5.85 -5.16 5.45
C HIS A 62 -6.40 -6.27 6.36
N ASP A 63 -7.11 -7.23 5.77
CA ASP A 63 -7.51 -8.44 6.50
C ASP A 63 -6.29 -9.30 6.87
N HIS A 64 -6.36 -9.93 8.03
CA HIS A 64 -5.34 -10.79 8.61
C HIS A 64 -5.96 -12.08 9.20
N SER A 65 -7.18 -12.43 8.78
CA SER A 65 -7.90 -13.58 9.32
C SER A 65 -7.19 -14.89 9.01
N LEU A 66 -6.94 -15.69 10.06
CA LEU A 66 -6.26 -16.98 9.98
C LEU A 66 -6.78 -17.80 8.79
N SER A 67 -5.86 -18.34 7.98
CA SER A 67 -6.13 -19.19 6.81
C SER A 67 -6.87 -18.55 5.62
N ILE A 68 -7.44 -17.34 5.75
CA ILE A 68 -8.24 -16.71 4.69
C ILE A 68 -7.78 -15.29 4.32
N THR A 69 -6.70 -14.79 4.94
CA THR A 69 -6.05 -13.50 4.62
C THR A 69 -5.88 -13.29 3.12
N ALA A 70 -5.29 -14.27 2.41
CA ALA A 70 -5.05 -14.17 0.98
C ALA A 70 -6.35 -13.95 0.18
N VAL A 71 -7.41 -14.68 0.53
CA VAL A 71 -8.74 -14.55 -0.10
C VAL A 71 -9.32 -13.17 0.18
N ASN A 72 -9.39 -12.79 1.46
CA ASN A 72 -10.02 -11.55 1.88
C ASN A 72 -9.31 -10.31 1.31
N ALA A 73 -7.97 -10.26 1.39
CA ALA A 73 -7.18 -9.17 0.84
C ALA A 73 -7.32 -9.09 -0.69
N TYR A 74 -7.25 -10.23 -1.39
CA TYR A 74 -7.34 -10.29 -2.85
C TYR A 74 -8.68 -9.77 -3.42
N PHE A 75 -9.77 -10.09 -2.72
CA PHE A 75 -11.11 -9.61 -3.04
C PHE A 75 -11.39 -8.17 -2.57
N GLY A 76 -10.42 -7.50 -1.93
CA GLY A 76 -10.43 -6.05 -1.77
C GLY A 76 -10.38 -5.53 -0.33
N GLN A 77 -10.16 -6.37 0.69
CA GLN A 77 -9.94 -5.90 2.06
C GLN A 77 -8.50 -5.39 2.25
N ALA A 78 -8.16 -4.30 1.56
CA ALA A 78 -6.90 -3.58 1.68
C ALA A 78 -7.13 -2.08 1.37
N GLY A 79 -6.49 -1.19 2.12
CA GLY A 79 -6.59 0.26 1.91
C GLY A 79 -5.44 1.02 2.53
N PHE A 80 -5.12 2.19 1.99
CA PHE A 80 -4.10 3.06 2.57
C PHE A 80 -4.57 3.71 3.88
N TYR A 81 -3.64 3.90 4.79
CA TYR A 81 -3.78 4.74 5.97
C TYR A 81 -2.55 5.65 6.04
N ILE A 82 -2.69 6.88 5.58
CA ILE A 82 -1.57 7.82 5.55
C ILE A 82 -1.49 8.53 6.91
N LEU A 83 -0.35 8.43 7.58
CA LEU A 83 -0.06 9.17 8.81
C LEU A 83 0.86 10.35 8.48
N ASP A 84 0.35 11.56 8.61
CA ASP A 84 1.02 12.81 8.28
C ASP A 84 1.53 13.52 9.53
N ASP A 85 2.61 14.30 9.35
CA ASP A 85 3.18 15.17 10.38
C ASP A 85 3.45 16.54 9.74
N PRO A 86 2.50 17.50 9.84
CA PRO A 86 2.62 18.81 9.19
C PRO A 86 3.91 19.57 9.51
N ALA A 87 4.48 19.37 10.71
CA ALA A 87 5.73 20.01 11.10
C ALA A 87 6.92 19.44 10.31
N THR A 88 6.92 18.13 10.05
CA THR A 88 7.93 17.45 9.24
C THR A 88 7.76 17.81 7.75
N ASP A 89 6.52 17.78 7.24
CA ASP A 89 6.24 18.12 5.84
C ASP A 89 6.68 19.55 5.48
N ALA A 90 6.45 20.51 6.38
CA ALA A 90 6.87 21.90 6.18
C ALA A 90 8.40 22.07 6.05
N GLN A 91 9.19 21.17 6.65
CA GLN A 91 10.65 21.20 6.57
C GLN A 91 11.17 20.58 5.27
N LEU A 92 10.56 19.47 4.84
CA LEU A 92 11.06 18.68 3.71
C LEU A 92 10.67 19.26 2.35
N LYS A 93 9.60 20.05 2.28
CA LYS A 93 9.11 20.70 1.04
C LYS A 93 8.95 19.72 -0.13
N LEU A 94 8.57 18.48 0.17
CA LEU A 94 8.25 17.47 -0.82
C LEU A 94 6.95 17.83 -1.57
N PRO A 95 6.70 17.26 -2.76
CA PRO A 95 5.41 17.39 -3.42
C PRO A 95 4.28 16.94 -2.48
N SER A 96 3.21 17.73 -2.44
CA SER A 96 2.10 17.61 -1.48
C SER A 96 0.75 17.98 -2.13
N GLY A 97 -0.36 17.74 -1.41
CA GLY A 97 -1.70 18.02 -1.90
C GLY A 97 -2.06 17.10 -3.06
N ASP A 98 -2.54 17.69 -4.17
CA ASP A 98 -2.73 16.96 -5.42
C ASP A 98 -1.45 16.26 -5.86
N TYR A 99 -0.28 16.74 -5.39
CA TYR A 99 1.01 16.22 -5.80
C TYR A 99 1.51 14.94 -5.11
N ASP A 100 0.70 14.37 -4.22
CA ASP A 100 1.05 13.23 -3.37
C ASP A 100 0.07 12.06 -3.59
N ILE A 101 0.51 11.08 -4.37
CA ILE A 101 -0.36 10.02 -4.89
C ILE A 101 -0.06 8.65 -4.30
N PRO A 102 -1.05 8.02 -3.65
CA PRO A 102 -0.98 6.61 -3.29
C PRO A 102 -1.04 5.74 -4.55
N LEU A 103 -0.07 4.86 -4.74
CA LEU A 103 -0.07 3.83 -5.80
C LEU A 103 -0.01 2.43 -5.16
N MET A 104 -1.16 1.78 -5.09
CA MET A 104 -1.28 0.38 -4.67
C MET A 104 -1.15 -0.52 -5.90
N LEU A 105 -0.06 -1.27 -5.94
CA LEU A 105 0.20 -2.33 -6.91
C LEU A 105 -0.48 -3.60 -6.44
N ALA A 106 -1.21 -4.25 -7.33
CA ALA A 106 -1.68 -5.62 -7.10
C ALA A 106 -1.69 -6.41 -8.39
N ALA A 107 -1.27 -7.67 -8.31
CA ALA A 107 -1.38 -8.62 -9.42
C ALA A 107 -2.59 -9.54 -9.23
N LYS A 108 -3.47 -9.60 -10.24
CA LYS A 108 -4.72 -10.36 -10.23
C LYS A 108 -4.86 -11.26 -11.46
N GLN A 109 -5.76 -12.24 -11.38
CA GLN A 109 -6.20 -13.11 -12.47
C GLN A 109 -7.72 -13.07 -12.59
N PHE A 110 -8.21 -13.11 -13.83
CA PHE A 110 -9.63 -13.04 -14.16
C PHE A 110 -10.06 -14.27 -14.96
N LEU A 111 -11.25 -14.77 -14.67
CA LEU A 111 -11.95 -15.76 -15.47
C LEU A 111 -12.45 -15.09 -16.78
N PRO A 112 -12.80 -15.87 -17.82
CA PRO A 112 -13.42 -15.32 -19.04
C PRO A 112 -14.70 -14.52 -18.79
N SER A 113 -15.38 -14.77 -17.67
CA SER A 113 -16.55 -14.00 -17.22
C SER A 113 -16.22 -12.60 -16.67
N GLY A 114 -14.94 -12.26 -16.51
CA GLY A 114 -14.48 -11.04 -15.84
C GLY A 114 -14.48 -11.12 -14.31
N GLN A 115 -14.84 -12.27 -13.73
CA GLN A 115 -14.74 -12.49 -12.29
C GLN A 115 -13.30 -12.80 -11.87
N LEU A 116 -12.93 -12.44 -10.65
CA LEU A 116 -11.62 -12.76 -10.08
C LEU A 116 -11.47 -14.26 -9.80
N VAL A 117 -10.31 -14.83 -10.13
CA VAL A 117 -9.91 -16.19 -9.73
C VAL A 117 -9.65 -16.21 -8.22
N SER A 118 -10.30 -17.13 -7.49
CA SER A 118 -10.11 -17.24 -6.04
C SER A 118 -8.75 -17.87 -5.67
N PRO A 119 -7.98 -17.32 -4.71
CA PRO A 119 -6.75 -17.94 -4.21
C PRO A 119 -6.98 -19.11 -3.26
N ALA A 120 -8.23 -19.47 -2.93
CA ALA A 120 -8.55 -20.39 -1.82
C ALA A 120 -7.92 -21.79 -1.95
N THR A 121 -7.65 -22.26 -3.18
CA THR A 121 -7.06 -23.58 -3.46
C THR A 121 -5.60 -23.50 -3.90
N THR A 122 -4.98 -22.33 -3.83
CA THR A 122 -3.59 -22.13 -4.24
C THR A 122 -2.65 -22.43 -3.07
N HIS A 123 -1.74 -23.39 -3.24
CA HIS A 123 -0.79 -23.81 -2.20
C HIS A 123 0.67 -23.40 -2.47
N VAL A 124 0.93 -22.80 -3.64
CA VAL A 124 2.27 -22.30 -4.00
C VAL A 124 2.27 -20.78 -3.99
N SER A 125 1.66 -20.16 -5.01
CA SER A 125 1.57 -18.70 -5.13
C SER A 125 0.51 -18.33 -6.18
N LEU A 126 -0.21 -17.23 -5.95
CA LEU A 126 -1.11 -16.64 -6.94
C LEU A 126 -0.42 -15.41 -7.54
N TRP A 127 0.26 -15.59 -8.67
CA TRP A 127 1.12 -14.56 -9.24
C TRP A 127 0.38 -13.41 -9.91
N GLY A 128 -0.83 -13.63 -10.44
CA GLY A 128 -1.53 -12.63 -11.25
C GLY A 128 -0.93 -12.45 -12.65
N ASP A 129 -1.78 -12.29 -13.66
CA ASP A 129 -1.40 -11.96 -15.03
C ASP A 129 -1.84 -10.54 -15.45
N VAL A 130 -2.70 -9.91 -14.64
CA VAL A 130 -3.13 -8.52 -14.80
C VAL A 130 -2.57 -7.68 -13.66
N ILE A 131 -1.78 -6.66 -14.00
CA ILE A 131 -1.29 -5.67 -13.03
C ILE A 131 -2.34 -4.57 -12.88
N THR A 132 -2.69 -4.26 -11.64
CA THR A 132 -3.65 -3.21 -11.29
C THR A 132 -2.98 -2.13 -10.46
N VAL A 133 -3.37 -0.89 -10.72
CA VAL A 133 -2.97 0.33 -10.00
C VAL A 133 -4.21 1.21 -9.86
N ASN A 134 -4.35 1.87 -8.73
CA ASN A 134 -5.29 3.00 -8.58
C ASN A 134 -4.73 4.22 -9.35
N ALA A 135 -5.39 4.64 -10.43
CA ALA A 135 -4.87 5.64 -11.36
C ALA A 135 -5.04 7.10 -10.88
N GLN A 136 -3.99 7.93 -10.95
CA GLN A 136 -3.99 9.42 -10.91
C GLN A 136 -2.67 9.99 -11.54
N PRO A 137 -2.63 11.25 -12.10
CA PRO A 137 -1.48 11.84 -12.86
C PRO A 137 -0.09 12.11 -12.18
N LYS A 138 0.62 13.28 -12.19
CA LYS A 138 2.12 13.47 -12.05
C LYS A 138 2.79 13.76 -10.66
N TYR A 139 3.46 12.84 -9.92
CA TYR A 139 3.51 13.03 -8.44
C TYR A 139 4.69 12.47 -7.60
N LYS A 140 4.71 12.81 -6.29
CA LYS A 140 5.32 11.99 -5.23
C LYS A 140 4.45 10.74 -5.12
N PHE A 141 5.02 9.57 -5.33
CA PHE A 141 4.28 8.32 -5.36
C PHE A 141 4.54 7.52 -4.09
N ARG A 142 3.49 7.21 -3.35
CA ARG A 142 3.51 6.30 -2.20
C ARG A 142 3.19 4.89 -2.70
N LEU A 143 4.22 4.14 -3.04
CA LEU A 143 4.11 2.79 -3.54
C LEU A 143 3.74 1.83 -2.41
N LEU A 144 2.84 0.89 -2.69
CA LEU A 144 2.54 -0.27 -1.85
C LEU A 144 2.38 -1.48 -2.76
N ASP A 145 3.06 -2.58 -2.45
CA ASP A 145 2.75 -3.88 -3.05
C ASP A 145 1.72 -4.62 -2.19
N ALA A 146 0.47 -4.61 -2.66
CA ALA A 146 -0.67 -5.32 -2.05
C ALA A 146 -0.98 -6.64 -2.77
N SER A 147 -0.02 -7.20 -3.53
CA SER A 147 -0.19 -8.48 -4.21
C SER A 147 -0.23 -9.64 -3.22
N VAL A 148 -0.92 -10.72 -3.60
CA VAL A 148 -0.91 -11.97 -2.81
C VAL A 148 0.46 -12.64 -2.84
N SER A 149 1.15 -12.62 -3.99
CA SER A 149 2.44 -13.33 -4.12
C SER A 149 3.48 -12.67 -5.03
N ARG A 150 3.09 -11.70 -5.87
CA ARG A 150 4.03 -11.09 -6.83
C ARG A 150 4.83 -9.98 -6.15
N SER A 151 6.15 -10.07 -6.20
CA SER A 151 7.05 -8.93 -6.01
C SER A 151 7.35 -8.25 -7.34
N PHE A 152 7.75 -6.98 -7.31
CA PHE A 152 8.07 -6.18 -8.49
C PHE A 152 9.52 -5.70 -8.50
N SER A 153 10.07 -5.56 -9.70
CA SER A 153 11.25 -4.74 -9.97
C SER A 153 10.79 -3.58 -10.85
N LEU A 154 10.55 -2.43 -10.23
CA LEU A 154 9.99 -1.25 -10.87
C LEU A 154 11.11 -0.38 -11.45
N PHE A 155 10.89 0.14 -12.65
CA PHE A 155 11.78 1.09 -13.30
C PHE A 155 10.97 1.98 -14.24
N LEU A 156 11.54 3.13 -14.59
CA LEU A 156 10.93 4.11 -15.50
C LEU A 156 11.69 4.12 -16.82
N VAL A 157 10.96 4.21 -17.92
CA VAL A 157 11.49 4.42 -19.26
C VAL A 157 10.66 5.48 -19.96
N ALA A 158 11.22 6.13 -20.98
CA ALA A 158 10.43 6.95 -21.89
C ALA A 158 9.90 6.08 -23.03
N ASP A 159 8.69 6.34 -23.50
CA ASP A 159 8.12 5.60 -24.65
C ASP A 159 9.00 5.73 -25.90
N SER A 160 9.65 6.88 -26.07
CA SER A 160 10.61 7.13 -27.15
C SER A 160 11.91 6.33 -27.05
N ASP A 161 12.27 5.85 -25.85
CA ASP A 161 13.49 5.08 -25.59
C ASP A 161 13.27 4.05 -24.46
N PRO A 162 12.59 2.93 -24.76
CA PRO A 162 12.22 1.92 -23.77
C PRO A 162 13.41 1.13 -23.22
N ASN A 163 14.62 1.32 -23.78
CA ASN A 163 15.83 0.60 -23.35
C ASN A 163 16.64 1.39 -22.31
N THR A 164 16.36 2.67 -22.13
CA THR A 164 17.08 3.53 -21.19
C THR A 164 16.27 3.77 -19.92
N ARG A 165 16.78 3.25 -18.79
CA ARG A 165 16.17 3.49 -17.47
C ARG A 165 16.42 4.93 -17.01
N LEU A 166 15.33 5.57 -16.57
CA LEU A 166 15.32 6.93 -16.03
C LEU A 166 15.58 6.91 -14.52
N ASP A 167 16.20 7.98 -14.02
CA ASP A 167 16.41 8.18 -12.59
C ASP A 167 15.12 8.60 -11.88
N PHE A 168 14.96 8.12 -10.66
CA PHE A 168 14.01 8.66 -9.67
C PHE A 168 14.67 8.71 -8.29
N ILE A 169 14.01 9.34 -7.32
CA ILE A 169 14.54 9.53 -5.98
C ILE A 169 13.66 8.81 -4.97
N VAL A 170 14.22 7.88 -4.19
CA VAL A 170 13.56 7.24 -3.05
C VAL A 170 13.75 8.14 -1.82
N VAL A 171 12.66 8.51 -1.16
CA VAL A 171 12.66 9.41 0.01
C VAL A 171 12.17 8.73 1.29
N GLY A 172 11.37 7.67 1.18
CA GLY A 172 10.83 6.95 2.33
C GLY A 172 10.66 5.46 2.10
N ALA A 173 10.55 4.73 3.19
CA ALA A 173 10.29 3.30 3.26
C ALA A 173 9.16 3.02 4.29
N ASP A 174 9.00 1.78 4.72
CA ASP A 174 7.91 1.32 5.59
C ASP A 174 7.69 2.16 6.86
N ALA A 175 8.78 2.61 7.49
CA ALA A 175 8.77 3.28 8.78
C ALA A 175 8.77 4.82 8.68
N GLY A 176 8.73 5.37 7.46
CA GLY A 176 8.77 6.81 7.20
C GLY A 176 9.94 7.21 6.31
N TYR A 177 10.34 8.49 6.39
CA TYR A 177 11.41 9.04 5.57
C TYR A 177 12.79 8.49 5.94
N LEU A 178 13.62 8.31 4.90
CA LEU A 178 15.03 7.95 5.03
C LEU A 178 15.82 9.13 5.61
N SER A 179 16.99 8.86 6.21
CA SER A 179 17.91 9.90 6.67
C SER A 179 18.44 10.77 5.53
N SER A 180 18.49 10.23 4.31
CA SER A 180 18.83 10.95 3.09
C SER A 180 18.15 10.31 1.89
N SER A 181 17.82 11.12 0.88
CA SER A 181 17.24 10.63 -0.36
C SER A 181 18.22 9.74 -1.16
N VAL A 182 17.73 8.69 -1.79
CA VAL A 182 18.53 7.76 -2.60
C VAL A 182 18.13 7.87 -4.06
N ARG A 183 19.10 8.16 -4.94
CA ARG A 183 18.88 8.12 -6.39
C ARG A 183 18.92 6.67 -6.88
N ALA A 184 17.91 6.25 -7.64
CA ALA A 184 17.80 4.91 -8.17
C ALA A 184 17.28 4.89 -9.62
N LYS A 185 17.60 3.81 -10.33
CA LYS A 185 17.04 3.50 -11.67
C LYS A 185 16.13 2.27 -11.66
N SER A 186 16.09 1.56 -10.54
CA SER A 186 15.20 0.43 -10.31
C SER A 186 14.95 0.28 -8.82
N LEU A 187 13.77 -0.20 -8.47
CA LEU A 187 13.35 -0.47 -7.10
C LEU A 187 12.73 -1.86 -7.04
N VAL A 188 13.32 -2.74 -6.23
CA VAL A 188 12.65 -3.99 -5.86
C VAL A 188 11.69 -3.68 -4.71
N ILE A 189 10.46 -4.12 -4.85
CA ILE A 189 9.41 -3.99 -3.83
C ILE A 189 8.68 -5.34 -3.75
N ALA A 190 8.61 -5.89 -2.55
CA ALA A 190 7.91 -7.13 -2.24
C ALA A 190 6.61 -6.85 -1.46
N MET A 191 5.79 -7.89 -1.32
CA MET A 191 4.47 -7.80 -0.69
C MET A 191 4.57 -7.14 0.70
N ALA A 192 3.64 -6.23 0.96
CA ALA A 192 3.54 -5.40 2.15
C ALA A 192 4.59 -4.28 2.31
N GLU A 193 5.64 -4.22 1.47
CA GLU A 193 6.58 -3.10 1.50
C GLU A 193 5.95 -1.82 0.93
N ARG A 194 6.36 -0.68 1.48
CA ARG A 194 6.04 0.65 0.99
C ARG A 194 7.31 1.44 0.74
N TYR A 195 7.32 2.14 -0.39
CA TYR A 195 8.37 3.11 -0.72
C TYR A 195 7.73 4.41 -1.20
N GLU A 196 8.27 5.53 -0.75
CA GLU A 196 7.89 6.85 -1.26
C GLU A 196 8.96 7.32 -2.24
N ILE A 197 8.56 7.57 -3.49
CA ILE A 197 9.46 8.04 -4.54
C ILE A 197 9.03 9.39 -5.10
N VAL A 198 10.01 10.17 -5.55
CA VAL A 198 9.82 11.44 -6.25
C VAL A 198 10.34 11.30 -7.66
N ILE A 199 9.49 11.67 -8.62
CA ILE A 199 9.82 11.71 -10.05
C ILE A 199 9.68 13.16 -10.53
N ASP A 200 10.75 13.69 -11.10
CA ASP A 200 10.76 15.02 -11.70
C ASP A 200 10.45 14.91 -13.20
N PHE A 201 9.18 15.14 -13.55
CA PHE A 201 8.71 15.05 -14.92
C PHE A 201 9.04 16.27 -15.79
N ALA A 202 9.56 17.37 -15.22
CA ALA A 202 9.91 18.57 -16.01
C ALA A 202 10.96 18.25 -17.08
N LYS A 203 11.81 17.26 -16.82
CA LYS A 203 12.86 16.77 -17.73
C LYS A 203 12.35 16.04 -18.97
N PHE A 204 11.05 15.78 -19.05
CA PHE A 204 10.43 15.01 -20.13
C PHE A 204 9.37 15.80 -20.91
N GLN A 205 9.25 17.12 -20.70
CA GLN A 205 8.22 17.94 -21.37
C GLN A 205 8.26 17.91 -22.90
N ASP A 206 9.43 17.66 -23.51
CA ASP A 206 9.62 17.63 -24.97
C ASP A 206 9.73 16.20 -25.55
N ARG A 207 9.44 15.16 -24.75
CA ARG A 207 9.65 13.75 -25.12
C ARG A 207 8.39 12.86 -25.00
N ILE A 208 7.22 13.48 -24.84
CA ILE A 208 5.90 12.81 -24.77
C ILE A 208 5.10 13.23 -26.00
#